data_AF-A0AA91GRN9-F1
#
_entry.id   AF-A0AA91GRN9-F1
#
_cell.length_a   1.000
_cell.length_b   1.000
_cell.length_c   1.000
_cell.angle_alpha   90.00
_cell.angle_beta   90.00
_cell.angle_gamma   90.00
#
_symmetry.space_group_name_H-M   'P 1'
#
loop_
_entity.id
_entity.type
_entity.pdbx_description
1 polymer ?
#
loop_
_entity_poly.entity_id
_entity_poly.type
_entity_poly.pdbx_seq_one_letter_code
_entity_poly.pdbx_strand_id
1 'polypeptide(L)'
;MSPDEIKVALQTAFYRCDVASCPLSDTQKEILLQVLEQMKGSHSTVSDIANPLDELTKEELQAFFEFVKAQEEENRSWKAQLLNDWLQENDSGAVQFIRDRYGLQWLNRIEPYHFEKYSAQDVLKLKVGDRIEVCNALWEWVQDNGPCPPEWYSCIVIKVDEISDGDNSSTNCIIRFNNGSEFEIQGMYEWNRFNWRRLQG
;
A
#
# COMPACT_ATOMS: atom_id res chain seq x y z
N MET A 1 15.85 19.16 11.17
CA MET A 1 14.86 20.13 11.67
C MET A 1 13.80 19.34 12.40
N SER A 2 13.49 19.71 13.64
CA SER A 2 12.45 19.04 14.41
C SER A 2 11.07 19.53 13.94
N PRO A 3 10.01 18.71 14.04
CA PRO A 3 8.65 19.12 13.71
C PRO A 3 8.20 20.37 14.51
N ASP A 4 8.74 20.53 15.71
CA ASP A 4 8.46 21.69 16.57
C ASP A 4 9.11 22.97 16.04
N GLU A 5 10.31 22.88 15.44
CA GLU A 5 10.94 24.01 14.74
C GLU A 5 10.12 24.45 13.52
N ILE A 6 9.55 23.49 12.77
CA ILE A 6 8.72 23.80 11.59
C ILE A 6 7.40 24.43 12.01
N LYS A 7 6.78 23.98 13.12
CA LYS A 7 5.56 24.59 13.67
C LYS A 7 5.78 26.05 14.07
N VAL A 8 6.91 26.34 14.72
CA VAL A 8 7.30 27.71 15.10
C VAL A 8 7.56 28.58 13.86
N ALA A 9 8.22 28.04 12.83
CA ALA A 9 8.44 28.74 11.57
C ALA A 9 7.12 29.04 10.83
N LEU A 10 6.18 28.11 10.83
CA LEU A 10 4.86 28.24 10.21
C LEU A 10 4.00 29.32 10.91
N GLN A 11 3.99 29.32 12.25
CA GLN A 11 3.32 30.36 13.03
C GLN A 11 3.94 31.74 12.79
N THR A 12 5.26 31.81 12.65
CA THR A 12 5.96 33.06 12.30
C THR A 12 5.60 33.52 10.89
N ALA A 13 5.43 32.59 9.94
CA ALA A 13 4.98 32.89 8.58
C ALA A 13 3.53 33.41 8.55
N PHE A 14 2.63 32.85 9.35
CA PHE A 14 1.25 33.35 9.50
C PHE A 14 1.22 34.79 10.00
N TYR A 15 2.01 35.10 11.04
CA TYR A 15 2.13 36.46 11.54
C TYR A 15 2.66 37.43 10.48
N ARG A 16 3.66 37.01 9.69
CA ARG A 16 4.18 37.83 8.57
C ARG A 16 3.16 38.05 7.47
N CYS A 17 2.29 37.07 7.18
CA CYS A 17 1.21 37.20 6.21
C CYS A 17 0.11 38.16 6.69
N ASP A 18 -0.21 38.12 7.99
CA ASP A 18 -1.15 39.06 8.61
C ASP A 18 -0.60 40.50 8.56
N VAL A 19 0.70 40.70 8.82
CA VAL A 19 1.38 42.01 8.69
C VAL A 19 1.44 42.49 7.24
N ALA A 20 1.56 41.57 6.27
CA ALA A 20 1.58 41.87 4.83
C ALA A 20 0.18 42.15 4.23
N SER A 21 -0.87 42.24 5.06
CA SER A 21 -2.27 42.44 4.63
C SER A 21 -2.80 41.34 3.70
N CYS A 22 -2.25 40.12 3.81
CA CYS A 22 -2.77 38.91 3.16
C CYS A 22 -3.04 37.84 4.23
N PRO A 23 -4.04 38.06 5.11
CA PRO A 23 -4.34 37.12 6.18
C PRO A 23 -4.86 35.80 5.60
N LEU A 24 -4.26 34.70 6.06
CA LEU A 24 -4.83 33.38 5.83
C LEU A 24 -6.07 33.22 6.71
N SER A 25 -7.12 32.59 6.18
CA SER A 25 -8.30 32.27 7.00
C SER A 25 -7.94 31.25 8.07
N ASP A 26 -8.69 31.24 9.17
CA ASP A 26 -8.46 30.29 10.27
C ASP A 26 -8.51 28.83 9.79
N THR A 27 -9.40 28.53 8.84
CA THR A 27 -9.48 27.23 8.16
C THR A 27 -8.20 26.88 7.39
N GLN A 28 -7.58 27.85 6.70
CA GLN A 28 -6.31 27.62 6.00
C GLN A 28 -5.14 27.39 6.96
N LYS A 29 -5.14 28.11 8.10
CA LYS A 29 -4.15 27.93 9.17
C LYS A 29 -4.28 26.53 9.81
N GLU A 30 -5.51 26.06 10.04
CA GLU A 30 -5.79 24.71 10.54
C GLU A 30 -5.36 23.61 9.57
N ILE A 31 -5.67 23.73 8.27
CA ILE A 31 -5.24 22.77 7.25
C ILE A 31 -3.72 22.63 7.22
N LEU A 32 -2.99 23.74 7.24
CA LEU A 32 -1.52 23.74 7.21
C LEU A 32 -0.90 23.12 8.47
N LEU A 33 -1.53 23.32 9.64
CA LEU A 33 -1.11 22.65 10.88
C LEU A 33 -1.44 21.15 10.87
N GLN A 34 -2.56 20.76 10.28
CA GLN A 34 -2.99 19.37 10.17
C GLN A 34 -2.07 18.56 9.25
N VAL A 35 -1.62 19.16 8.15
CA VAL A 35 -0.58 18.58 7.27
C VAL A 35 0.73 18.39 8.02
N LEU A 36 1.10 19.32 8.90
CA LEU A 36 2.32 19.20 9.71
C LEU A 36 2.25 18.05 10.73
N GLU A 37 1.09 17.85 11.37
CA GLU A 37 0.86 16.73 12.28
C GLU A 37 0.84 15.38 11.52
N GLN A 38 0.29 15.34 10.31
CA GLN A 38 0.40 14.17 9.42
C GLN A 38 1.86 13.86 9.04
N MET A 39 2.69 14.89 8.81
CA MET A 39 4.13 14.71 8.59
C MET A 39 4.90 14.32 9.86
N LYS A 40 4.42 14.72 11.04
CA LYS A 40 5.00 14.32 12.34
C LYS A 40 4.74 12.83 12.64
N GLY A 41 3.69 12.28 12.05
CA GLY A 41 3.29 10.88 12.13
C GLY A 41 3.93 9.92 11.11
N SER A 42 4.88 10.35 10.27
CA SER A 42 5.52 9.45 9.28
C SER A 42 6.63 8.55 9.85
N HIS A 43 6.57 8.27 11.15
CA HIS A 43 7.16 7.09 11.77
C HIS A 43 6.08 6.36 12.60
N SER A 44 4.89 6.17 12.03
CA SER A 44 3.96 5.17 12.51
C SER A 44 4.52 3.80 12.16
N THR A 45 5.10 3.15 13.16
CA THR A 45 5.16 1.70 13.29
C THR A 45 4.06 1.03 12.47
N VAL A 46 4.48 0.18 11.55
CA VAL A 46 3.67 -0.76 10.78
C VAL A 46 2.90 -1.65 11.77
N SER A 47 1.77 -1.17 12.26
CA SER A 47 0.85 -1.89 13.11
C SER A 47 -0.56 -1.51 12.71
N ASP A 48 -1.20 -2.44 11.99
CA ASP A 48 -2.65 -2.63 11.91
C ASP A 48 -3.53 -1.43 11.53
N ILE A 49 -3.12 -0.62 10.56
CA ILE A 49 -4.12 0.13 9.79
C ILE A 49 -4.67 -0.84 8.74
N ALA A 50 -5.82 -1.44 9.03
CA ALA A 50 -6.56 -2.27 8.08
C ALA A 50 -6.58 -1.62 6.69
N ASN A 51 -6.29 -2.41 5.65
CA ASN A 51 -6.24 -1.91 4.28
C ASN A 51 -7.63 -1.32 3.95
N PRO A 52 -7.74 -0.04 3.56
CA PRO A 52 -9.03 0.58 3.25
C PRO A 52 -9.76 -0.14 2.11
N LEU A 53 -9.05 -0.87 1.26
CA LEU A 53 -9.65 -1.71 0.23
C LEU A 53 -10.34 -2.96 0.81
N ASP A 54 -9.99 -3.43 2.01
CA ASP A 54 -10.72 -4.52 2.70
C ASP A 54 -12.09 -4.07 3.20
N GLU A 55 -12.36 -2.76 3.27
CA GLU A 55 -13.67 -2.22 3.62
C GLU A 55 -14.69 -2.32 2.47
N LEU A 56 -14.22 -2.63 1.25
CA LEU A 56 -15.05 -2.83 0.06
C LEU A 56 -15.61 -4.26 0.00
N THR A 57 -16.83 -4.40 -0.53
CA THR A 57 -17.30 -5.73 -0.93
C THR A 57 -16.49 -6.25 -2.13
N LYS A 58 -16.52 -7.56 -2.38
CA LYS A 58 -15.72 -8.17 -3.48
C LYS A 58 -16.12 -7.59 -4.84
N GLU A 59 -17.41 -7.35 -5.02
CA GLU A 59 -17.97 -6.77 -6.24
C GLU A 59 -17.56 -5.30 -6.43
N GLU A 60 -17.60 -4.50 -5.35
CA GLU A 60 -17.15 -3.10 -5.36
C GLU A 60 -15.64 -3.01 -5.60
N LEU A 61 -14.87 -3.89 -4.96
CA LEU A 61 -13.43 -3.97 -5.13
C LEU A 61 -13.07 -4.28 -6.59
N GLN A 62 -13.72 -5.28 -7.20
CA GLN A 62 -13.50 -5.62 -8.61
C GLN A 62 -13.83 -4.44 -9.53
N ALA A 63 -14.97 -3.78 -9.34
CA ALA A 63 -15.36 -2.61 -10.12
C ALA A 63 -14.34 -1.46 -9.98
N PHE A 64 -13.80 -1.27 -8.78
CA PHE A 64 -12.76 -0.28 -8.53
C PHE A 64 -11.44 -0.62 -9.22
N PHE A 65 -11.00 -1.88 -9.17
CA PHE A 65 -9.79 -2.33 -9.86
C PHE A 65 -9.90 -2.18 -11.38
N GLU A 66 -11.05 -2.55 -11.96
CA GLU A 66 -11.30 -2.37 -13.39
C GLU A 66 -11.25 -0.89 -13.80
N PHE A 67 -11.81 0.00 -12.98
CA PHE A 67 -11.73 1.45 -13.19
C PHE A 67 -10.30 1.96 -13.12
N VAL A 68 -9.55 1.61 -12.07
CA VAL A 68 -8.14 2.03 -11.89
C VAL A 68 -7.30 1.58 -13.08
N LYS A 69 -7.44 0.33 -13.50
CA LYS A 69 -6.70 -0.24 -14.64
C LYS A 69 -7.04 0.48 -15.96
N ALA A 70 -8.32 0.74 -16.23
CA ALA A 70 -8.73 1.46 -17.44
C ALA A 70 -8.14 2.88 -17.50
N GLN A 71 -8.07 3.56 -16.36
CA GLN A 71 -7.46 4.91 -16.28
C GLN A 71 -5.93 4.87 -16.43
N GLU A 72 -5.27 3.86 -15.86
CA GLU A 72 -3.82 3.69 -15.99
C GLU A 72 -3.39 3.33 -17.43
N GLU A 73 -4.18 2.52 -18.15
CA GLU A 73 -3.96 2.24 -19.58
C GLU A 73 -4.01 3.51 -20.44
N GLU A 74 -4.81 4.51 -20.03
CA GLU A 74 -4.88 5.83 -20.65
C GLU A 74 -3.81 6.83 -20.14
N ASN A 75 -2.87 6.39 -19.28
CA ASN A 75 -1.89 7.22 -18.58
C ASN A 75 -2.53 8.36 -17.76
N ARG A 76 -3.73 8.14 -17.21
CA ARG A 76 -4.44 9.10 -16.38
C ARG A 76 -4.39 8.71 -14.92
N SER A 77 -4.31 9.70 -14.04
CA SER A 77 -4.45 9.47 -12.61
C SER A 77 -5.92 9.17 -12.30
N TRP A 78 -6.22 7.91 -11.98
CA TRP A 78 -7.57 7.46 -11.59
C TRP A 78 -8.15 8.30 -10.45
N LYS A 79 -7.31 8.70 -9.49
CA LYS A 79 -7.71 9.53 -8.35
C LYS A 79 -8.08 10.95 -8.77
N ALA A 80 -7.34 11.54 -9.70
CA ALA A 80 -7.66 12.86 -10.25
C ALA A 80 -8.96 12.82 -11.06
N GLN A 81 -9.18 11.77 -11.85
CA GLN A 81 -10.41 11.60 -12.62
C GLN A 81 -11.64 11.48 -11.71
N LEU A 82 -11.56 10.62 -10.68
CA LEU A 82 -12.63 10.44 -9.71
C LEU A 82 -12.98 11.75 -8.99
N LEU A 83 -11.96 12.50 -8.55
CA LEU A 83 -12.16 13.80 -7.91
C LEU A 83 -12.76 14.85 -8.85
N ASN A 84 -12.36 14.85 -10.12
CA ASN A 84 -12.93 15.73 -11.13
C ASN A 84 -14.41 15.42 -11.37
N ASP A 85 -14.77 14.14 -11.44
CA ASP A 85 -16.17 13.72 -11.62
C ASP A 85 -17.02 14.16 -10.42
N TRP A 86 -16.49 14.08 -9.20
CA TRP A 86 -17.19 14.54 -7.99
C TRP A 86 -17.39 16.05 -7.98
N LEU A 87 -16.38 16.81 -8.43
CA LEU A 87 -16.43 18.27 -8.49
C LEU A 87 -17.40 18.79 -9.56
N GLN A 88 -17.56 18.05 -10.66
CA GLN A 88 -18.49 18.37 -11.74
C GLN A 88 -19.90 17.81 -11.52
N GLU A 89 -20.17 17.19 -10.36
CA GLU A 89 -21.40 16.45 -10.08
C GLU A 89 -21.72 15.34 -11.10
N ASN A 90 -20.71 14.86 -11.82
CA ASN A 90 -20.85 13.78 -12.77
C ASN A 90 -20.94 12.43 -12.04
N ASP A 91 -21.64 11.49 -12.68
CA ASP A 91 -21.69 10.10 -12.24
C ASP A 91 -20.33 9.44 -12.51
N SER A 92 -19.70 8.91 -11.46
CA SER A 92 -18.44 8.17 -11.55
C SER A 92 -18.66 6.72 -12.05
N GLY A 93 -19.89 6.38 -12.47
CA GLY A 93 -20.24 5.11 -13.08
C GLY A 93 -20.16 3.95 -12.08
N ALA A 94 -19.44 2.89 -12.43
CA ALA A 94 -19.32 1.70 -11.60
C ALA A 94 -18.67 1.96 -10.23
N VAL A 95 -17.94 3.07 -10.07
CA VAL A 95 -17.27 3.46 -8.81
C VAL A 95 -17.99 4.59 -8.05
N GLN A 96 -19.23 4.90 -8.42
CA GLN A 96 -20.05 5.91 -7.74
C GLN A 96 -20.27 5.59 -6.26
N PHE A 97 -20.28 4.31 -5.88
CA PHE A 97 -20.40 3.87 -4.50
C PHE A 97 -19.31 4.46 -3.59
N ILE A 98 -18.13 4.80 -4.14
CA ILE A 98 -17.05 5.43 -3.38
C ILE A 98 -17.48 6.81 -2.89
N ARG A 99 -18.16 7.59 -3.73
CA ARG A 99 -18.69 8.92 -3.37
C ARG A 99 -19.80 8.80 -2.33
N ASP A 100 -20.72 7.86 -2.55
CA ASP A 100 -21.96 7.77 -1.79
C ASP A 100 -21.76 7.16 -0.39
N ARG A 101 -20.82 6.21 -0.24
CA ARG A 101 -20.63 5.44 0.99
C ARG A 101 -19.35 5.79 1.77
N TYR A 102 -18.26 6.11 1.09
CA TYR A 102 -16.93 6.22 1.71
C TYR A 102 -16.39 7.66 1.73
N GLY A 103 -16.61 8.42 0.66
CA GLY A 103 -16.23 9.82 0.52
C GLY A 103 -14.72 10.07 0.41
N LEU A 104 -14.35 11.35 0.50
CA LEU A 104 -12.98 11.83 0.30
C LEU A 104 -11.98 11.30 1.35
N GLN A 105 -12.44 11.06 2.57
CA GLN A 105 -11.57 10.61 3.65
C GLN A 105 -11.02 9.22 3.38
N TRP A 106 -11.85 8.30 2.89
CA TRP A 106 -11.43 6.97 2.48
C TRP A 106 -10.48 7.02 1.27
N LEU A 107 -10.79 7.84 0.27
CA LEU A 107 -9.94 8.00 -0.92
C LEU A 107 -8.52 8.52 -0.58
N ASN A 108 -8.39 9.31 0.49
CA ASN A 108 -7.10 9.81 0.96
C ASN A 108 -6.31 8.80 1.78
N ARG A 109 -6.95 7.75 2.32
CA ARG A 109 -6.28 6.64 2.98
C ARG A 109 -5.67 5.65 1.98
N ILE A 110 -6.15 5.63 0.74
CA ILE A 110 -5.61 4.74 -0.29
C ILE A 110 -4.25 5.22 -0.77
N GLU A 111 -3.24 4.49 -0.35
CA GLU A 111 -1.87 4.54 -0.88
C GLU A 111 -1.57 3.43 -1.90
N PRO A 112 -0.59 3.61 -2.81
CA PRO A 112 -0.23 2.63 -3.84
C PRO A 112 0.08 1.23 -3.30
N TYR A 113 0.70 1.12 -2.11
CA TYR A 113 1.05 -0.17 -1.51
C TYR A 113 -0.19 -1.01 -1.12
N HIS A 114 -1.36 -0.40 -0.94
CA HIS A 114 -2.58 -1.13 -0.62
C HIS A 114 -3.06 -2.02 -1.78
N PHE A 115 -2.75 -1.62 -3.02
CA PHE A 115 -3.08 -2.38 -4.22
C PHE A 115 -2.22 -3.65 -4.35
N GLU A 116 -1.05 -3.70 -3.71
CA GLU A 116 -0.12 -4.83 -3.78
C GLU A 116 -0.71 -6.11 -3.18
N LYS A 117 -1.59 -5.98 -2.18
CA LYS A 117 -2.33 -7.10 -1.59
C LYS A 117 -3.20 -7.84 -2.63
N TYR A 118 -3.82 -7.11 -3.54
CA TYR A 118 -4.80 -7.65 -4.50
C TYR A 118 -4.22 -7.90 -5.88
N SER A 119 -3.20 -7.13 -6.30
CA SER A 119 -2.43 -7.46 -7.50
C SER A 119 -1.77 -8.84 -7.39
N ALA A 120 -1.54 -9.31 -6.16
CA ALA A 120 -1.06 -10.65 -5.87
C ALA A 120 -2.16 -11.74 -5.83
N GLN A 121 -3.42 -11.42 -5.52
CA GLN A 121 -4.45 -12.42 -5.25
C GLN A 121 -4.92 -13.20 -6.48
N ASP A 122 -4.96 -12.57 -7.67
CA ASP A 122 -5.43 -13.26 -8.89
C ASP A 122 -4.31 -13.68 -9.87
N VAL A 123 -3.11 -13.10 -9.78
CA VAL A 123 -2.05 -13.36 -10.78
C VAL A 123 -0.95 -14.32 -10.26
N LEU A 124 -0.82 -14.51 -8.94
CA LEU A 124 0.38 -15.10 -8.34
C LEU A 124 0.14 -16.27 -7.37
N LYS A 125 -0.98 -17.00 -7.45
CA LYS A 125 -1.06 -18.28 -6.72
C LYS A 125 -0.01 -19.24 -7.28
N LEU A 126 1.01 -19.51 -6.46
CA LEU A 126 2.09 -20.44 -6.72
C LEU A 126 1.55 -21.85 -6.83
N LYS A 127 2.06 -22.58 -7.82
CA LYS A 127 1.80 -24.00 -7.99
C LYS A 127 3.06 -24.79 -7.68
N VAL A 128 2.86 -26.04 -7.26
CA VAL A 128 3.97 -26.99 -7.14
C VAL A 128 4.64 -27.12 -8.50
N GLY A 129 5.95 -26.90 -8.54
CA GLY A 129 6.77 -26.85 -9.74
C GLY A 129 7.13 -25.44 -10.22
N ASP A 130 6.50 -24.39 -9.69
CA ASP A 130 6.86 -23.00 -10.04
C ASP A 130 8.29 -22.69 -9.61
N ARG A 131 9.03 -21.99 -10.47
CA ARG A 131 10.35 -21.44 -10.14
C ARG A 131 10.21 -20.01 -9.66
N ILE A 132 10.70 -19.75 -8.46
CA ILE A 132 10.66 -18.44 -7.83
C ILE A 132 12.04 -18.05 -7.34
N GLU A 133 12.23 -16.77 -7.09
CA GLU A 133 13.36 -16.26 -6.33
C GLU A 133 12.88 -15.83 -4.95
N VAL A 134 13.66 -16.19 -3.93
CA VAL A 134 13.40 -15.82 -2.55
C VAL A 134 14.56 -15.00 -2.00
N CYS A 135 14.23 -14.01 -1.19
CA CYS A 135 15.20 -13.11 -0.58
C CYS A 135 15.76 -13.73 0.71
N ASN A 136 17.06 -13.55 0.96
CA ASN A 136 17.66 -13.96 2.23
C ASN A 136 17.06 -13.26 3.46
N ALA A 137 16.35 -12.15 3.29
CA ALA A 137 15.56 -11.51 4.35
C ALA A 137 14.55 -12.44 5.05
N LEU A 138 14.22 -13.60 4.46
CA LEU A 138 13.39 -14.63 5.10
C LEU A 138 14.06 -15.33 6.28
N TRP A 139 15.38 -15.42 6.29
CA TRP A 139 16.16 -16.17 7.29
C TRP A 139 17.34 -15.39 7.87
N GLU A 140 17.72 -14.29 7.22
CA GLU A 140 18.75 -13.36 7.67
C GLU A 140 18.14 -11.99 7.96
N TRP A 141 18.70 -11.31 8.96
CA TRP A 141 18.38 -9.91 9.22
C TRP A 141 19.09 -9.04 8.18
N VAL A 142 18.39 -8.71 7.10
CA VAL A 142 18.87 -7.82 6.04
C VAL A 142 18.36 -6.40 6.30
N GLN A 143 19.22 -5.39 6.17
CA GLN A 143 18.85 -3.98 6.27
C GLN A 143 19.06 -3.31 4.92
N ASP A 144 18.09 -2.52 4.46
CA ASP A 144 18.14 -1.83 3.15
C ASP A 144 19.37 -0.92 2.98
N ASN A 145 19.91 -0.40 4.08
CA ASN A 145 21.12 0.45 4.11
C ASN A 145 22.30 -0.22 4.86
N GLY A 146 22.25 -1.54 5.04
CA GLY A 146 23.29 -2.30 5.73
C GLY A 146 24.46 -2.70 4.80
N PRO A 147 25.58 -3.18 5.38
CA PRO A 147 26.72 -3.68 4.60
C PRO A 147 26.43 -4.96 3.81
N CYS A 148 25.29 -5.63 4.06
CA CYS A 148 24.83 -6.82 3.35
C CYS A 148 23.53 -6.50 2.61
N PRO A 149 23.54 -6.33 1.28
CA PRO A 149 22.33 -6.09 0.51
C PRO A 149 21.43 -7.35 0.44
N PRO A 150 20.14 -7.19 0.10
CA PRO A 150 19.24 -8.32 -0.13
C PRO A 150 19.72 -9.17 -1.32
N GLU A 151 19.92 -10.46 -1.08
CA GLU A 151 20.31 -11.45 -2.08
C GLU A 151 19.12 -12.34 -2.43
N TRP A 152 18.97 -12.62 -3.73
CA TRP A 152 17.86 -13.38 -4.28
C TRP A 152 18.34 -14.76 -4.73
N TYR A 153 17.67 -15.80 -4.23
CA TYR A 153 18.03 -17.20 -4.44
C TYR A 153 16.93 -17.90 -5.23
N SER A 154 17.31 -18.50 -6.37
CA SER A 154 16.41 -19.32 -7.18
C SER A 154 16.05 -20.62 -6.46
N CYS A 155 14.76 -20.93 -6.41
CA CYS A 155 14.23 -22.16 -5.83
C CYS A 155 12.98 -22.65 -6.58
N ILE A 156 12.57 -23.88 -6.28
CA ILE A 156 11.38 -24.52 -6.84
C ILE A 156 10.36 -24.72 -5.71
N VAL A 157 9.10 -24.38 -5.97
CA VAL A 157 7.99 -24.66 -5.06
C VAL A 157 7.70 -26.16 -5.08
N ILE A 158 7.84 -26.83 -3.94
CA ILE A 158 7.55 -28.27 -3.82
C ILE A 158 6.23 -28.55 -3.11
N LYS A 159 5.74 -27.60 -2.30
CA LYS A 159 4.45 -27.72 -1.62
C LYS A 159 3.86 -26.34 -1.33
N VAL A 160 2.54 -26.23 -1.40
CA VAL A 160 1.77 -25.06 -0.97
C VAL A 160 0.61 -25.57 -0.12
N ASP A 161 0.58 -25.20 1.15
CA ASP A 161 -0.43 -25.62 2.12
C ASP A 161 -1.16 -24.37 2.63
N GLU A 162 -2.49 -24.40 2.61
CA GLU A 162 -3.32 -23.37 3.23
C GLU A 162 -3.70 -23.85 4.63
N ILE A 163 -3.33 -23.07 5.63
CA ILE A 163 -3.62 -23.32 7.04
C ILE A 163 -4.74 -22.35 7.43
N SER A 164 -5.84 -22.89 7.94
CA SER A 164 -6.94 -22.10 8.50
C SER A 164 -6.98 -22.33 10.01
N ASP A 165 -6.87 -21.24 10.77
CA ASP A 165 -7.05 -21.22 12.22
C ASP A 165 -8.19 -20.25 12.56
N GLY A 166 -9.42 -20.79 12.59
CA GLY A 166 -10.64 -20.01 12.82
C GLY A 166 -10.91 -19.01 11.69
N ASP A 167 -10.91 -17.72 12.03
CA ASP A 167 -11.16 -16.61 11.10
C ASP A 167 -9.90 -16.21 10.30
N ASN A 168 -8.71 -16.71 10.66
CA ASN A 168 -7.47 -16.39 9.96
C ASN A 168 -7.06 -17.56 9.05
N SER A 169 -6.72 -17.24 7.80
CA SER A 169 -6.08 -18.16 6.86
C SER A 169 -4.68 -17.66 6.54
N SER A 170 -3.73 -18.57 6.51
CA SER A 170 -2.35 -18.29 6.11
C SER A 170 -1.87 -19.38 5.15
N THR A 171 -1.02 -19.00 4.20
CA THR A 171 -0.47 -19.95 3.25
C THR A 171 0.99 -20.23 3.54
N ASN A 172 1.31 -21.49 3.80
CA ASN A 172 2.69 -21.96 3.92
C ASN A 172 3.16 -22.51 2.57
N CYS A 173 4.42 -22.28 2.25
CA CYS A 173 5.05 -22.74 1.03
C CYS A 173 6.37 -23.44 1.37
N ILE A 174 6.54 -24.68 0.91
CA ILE A 174 7.83 -25.37 1.01
C ILE A 174 8.55 -25.21 -0.33
N ILE A 175 9.76 -24.67 -0.28
CA ILE A 175 10.64 -24.47 -1.41
C ILE A 175 11.85 -25.41 -1.33
N ARG A 176 12.43 -25.74 -2.49
CA ARG A 176 13.69 -26.47 -2.61
C ARG A 176 14.70 -25.65 -3.40
N PHE A 177 15.87 -25.44 -2.81
CA PHE A 177 17.00 -24.78 -3.45
C PHE A 177 17.77 -25.74 -4.37
N ASN A 178 18.61 -25.18 -5.25
CA ASN A 178 19.43 -25.97 -6.18
C ASN A 178 20.42 -26.92 -5.50
N ASN A 179 20.79 -26.64 -4.25
CA ASN A 179 21.66 -27.50 -3.43
C ASN A 179 20.91 -28.70 -2.80
N GLY A 180 19.60 -28.81 -3.03
CA GLY A 180 18.75 -29.87 -2.47
C GLY A 180 18.18 -29.56 -1.08
N SER A 181 18.55 -28.44 -0.46
CA SER A 181 17.98 -28.00 0.82
C SER A 181 16.53 -27.56 0.65
N GLU A 182 15.69 -27.90 1.62
CA GLU A 182 14.29 -27.52 1.68
C GLU A 182 14.06 -26.49 2.77
N PHE A 183 13.16 -25.55 2.52
CA PHE A 183 12.83 -24.48 3.46
C PHE A 183 11.33 -24.20 3.43
N GLU A 184 10.74 -24.07 4.61
CA GLU A 184 9.33 -23.71 4.76
C GLU A 184 9.20 -22.20 5.00
N ILE A 185 8.42 -21.55 4.13
CA ILE A 185 8.05 -20.16 4.23
C ILE A 185 6.63 -20.10 4.76
N GLN A 186 6.47 -19.62 5.99
CA GLN A 186 5.15 -19.39 6.58
C GLN A 186 4.61 -18.04 6.14
N GLY A 187 3.30 -17.94 5.94
CA GLY A 187 2.66 -16.69 5.55
C GLY A 187 3.20 -16.12 4.23
N MET A 188 3.33 -16.99 3.24
CA MET A 188 3.92 -16.72 1.92
C MET A 188 3.27 -15.54 1.21
N TYR A 189 1.95 -15.40 1.30
CA TYR A 189 1.22 -14.29 0.68
C TYR A 189 0.92 -13.18 1.68
N GLU A 190 1.03 -13.47 2.97
CA GLU A 190 0.61 -12.62 4.07
C GLU A 190 1.75 -11.67 4.46
N TRP A 191 2.70 -12.12 5.29
CA TRP A 191 3.79 -11.27 5.78
C TRP A 191 5.10 -11.44 5.01
N ASN A 192 5.24 -12.51 4.20
CA ASN A 192 6.47 -12.80 3.45
C ASN A 192 6.39 -12.47 1.96
N ARG A 193 5.33 -11.78 1.52
CA ARG A 193 5.09 -11.49 0.10
C ARG A 193 6.22 -10.73 -0.60
N PHE A 194 6.84 -9.78 0.10
CA PHE A 194 7.94 -8.96 -0.45
C PHE A 194 9.25 -9.72 -0.57
N ASN A 195 9.36 -10.85 0.12
CA ASN A 195 10.57 -11.64 0.19
C ASN A 195 10.63 -12.72 -0.89
N TRP A 196 9.71 -12.71 -1.86
CA TRP A 196 9.76 -13.62 -3.02
C TRP A 196 9.19 -12.97 -4.27
N ARG A 197 9.66 -13.44 -5.43
CA ARG A 197 9.18 -13.01 -6.75
C ARG A 197 9.22 -14.17 -7.74
N ARG A 198 8.36 -14.15 -8.77
CA ARG A 198 8.50 -15.09 -9.89
C ARG A 198 9.66 -14.67 -10.78
N LEU A 199 10.39 -15.65 -11.32
CA LEU A 199 11.30 -15.41 -12.43
C LEU A 199 10.45 -14.96 -13.62
N GLN A 200 10.62 -13.72 -14.07
CA GLN A 200 10.09 -13.30 -15.37
C GLN A 200 10.89 -14.08 -16.43
N GLY A 201 10.24 -15.09 -17.00
CA GLY A 201 10.72 -15.81 -18.18
C GLY A 201 10.42 -15.03 -19.45
#